data_AF-A0A4Y7RMJ3-F1
#
_entry.id   AF-A0A4Y7RMJ3-F1
#
_cell.length_a   1.000
_cell.length_b   1.000
_cell.length_c   1.000
_cell.angle_alpha   90.00
_cell.angle_beta   90.00
_cell.angle_gamma   90.00
#
_symmetry.space_group_name_H-M   'P 1'
#
loop_
_entity.id
_entity.type
_entity.pdbx_description
1 polymer ?
#
loop_
_entity_poly.entity_id
_entity_poly.type
_entity_poly.pdbx_seq_one_letter_code
_entity_poly.pdbx_strand_id
1 'polypeptide(L)' 'LTEADIPHRTKLATLILENFRKEYQLMVAEIAGSLGRVAFTSDIWSRQNLQSYMAVTAHYL' A
#
# COMPACT_ATOMS: atom_id res chain seq x y z
N LEU A 1 27.33 -2.09 -17.06
CA LEU A 1 26.18 -1.25 -16.70
C LEU A 1 26.13 -0.10 -17.68
N THR A 2 25.06 -0.03 -18.45
CA THR A 2 24.71 1.03 -19.40
C THR A 2 23.55 1.83 -18.84
N GLU A 3 23.27 3.02 -19.40
CA GLU A 3 22.10 3.84 -19.01
C GLU A 3 20.76 3.07 -19.12
N ALA A 4 20.68 2.09 -20.04
CA ALA A 4 19.51 1.25 -20.18
C ALA A 4 19.29 0.28 -19.02
N ASP A 5 20.33 0.00 -18.22
CA ASP A 5 20.27 -0.93 -17.09
C ASP A 5 19.68 -0.29 -15.83
N ILE A 6 19.63 1.05 -15.76
CA ILE A 6 19.09 1.78 -14.61
C ILE A 6 17.70 2.32 -14.97
N PRO A 7 16.62 1.82 -14.34
CA PRO A 7 15.29 2.28 -14.65
C PRO A 7 15.09 3.74 -14.23
N HIS A 8 14.60 4.57 -15.16
CA HIS A 8 14.24 5.95 -14.87
C HIS A 8 13.14 6.03 -13.81
N ARG A 9 13.05 7.16 -13.09
CA ARG A 9 12.05 7.40 -12.04
C ARG A 9 10.62 7.06 -12.49
N THR A 10 10.26 7.43 -13.71
CA THR A 10 8.93 7.12 -14.29
C THR A 10 8.70 5.62 -14.37
N LYS A 11 9.70 4.87 -14.85
CA LYS A 11 9.62 3.41 -14.97
C LYS A 11 9.49 2.76 -13.59
N LEU A 12 10.27 3.23 -12.60
CA LEU A 12 10.15 2.75 -11.22
C LEU A 12 8.77 3.03 -10.63
N ALA A 13 8.24 4.25 -10.80
CA ALA A 13 6.91 4.60 -10.32
C ALA A 13 5.82 3.71 -10.95
N THR A 14 5.91 3.45 -12.27
CA THR A 14 5.01 2.52 -12.96
C THR A 14 5.08 1.12 -12.37
N LEU A 15 6.29 0.57 -12.20
CA LEU A 15 6.49 -0.77 -11.65
C LEU A 15 5.97 -0.89 -10.20
N ILE A 16 6.17 0.14 -9.37
CA ILE A 16 5.63 0.18 -8.00
C ILE A 16 4.10 0.15 -8.01
N LEU A 17 3.46 0.95 -8.86
CA LEU A 17 2.00 1.00 -8.94
C LEU A 17 1.40 -0.29 -9.51
N GLU A 18 2.05 -0.89 -10.51
CA GLU A 18 1.63 -2.18 -11.09
C GLU A 18 1.69 -3.29 -10.04
N ASN A 19 2.81 -3.40 -9.32
CA ASN A 19 2.94 -4.39 -8.25
C ASN A 19 1.97 -4.11 -7.10
N PHE A 20 1.82 -2.85 -6.68
CA PHE A 20 0.86 -2.49 -5.65
C PHE A 20 -0.56 -2.93 -6.02
N ARG A 21 -1.00 -2.68 -7.25
CA ARG A 21 -2.34 -3.09 -7.70
C ARG A 21 -2.53 -4.60 -7.65
N LYS A 22 -1.51 -5.36 -8.07
CA LYS A 22 -1.54 -6.82 -8.03
C LYS A 22 -1.71 -7.33 -6.59
N GLU A 23 -0.82 -6.89 -5.70
CA GLU A 23 -0.84 -7.33 -4.30
C GLU A 23 -2.10 -6.83 -3.56
N TYR A 24 -2.59 -5.64 -3.88
CA TYR A 24 -3.84 -5.11 -3.33
C TYR A 24 -5.04 -6.00 -3.68
N GLN A 25 -5.15 -6.46 -4.93
CA GLN A 25 -6.24 -7.34 -5.34
C GLN A 25 -6.17 -8.70 -4.63
N LEU A 26 -4.97 -9.25 -4.44
CA LEU A 26 -4.76 -10.47 -3.67
C LEU A 26 -5.19 -10.29 -2.22
N MET A 27 -4.71 -9.22 -1.57
CA MET A 27 -5.08 -8.87 -0.19
C MET A 27 -6.60 -8.72 -0.02
N VAL A 28 -7.29 -8.04 -0.95
CA VAL A 28 -8.76 -7.89 -0.87
C VAL A 28 -9.47 -9.24 -0.97
N ALA A 29 -9.01 -10.13 -1.86
CA ALA A 29 -9.57 -11.47 -1.99
C ALA A 29 -9.36 -12.30 -0.72
N GLU A 30 -8.19 -12.20 -0.09
CA GLU A 30 -7.89 -12.85 1.20
C GLU A 30 -8.78 -12.33 2.33
N ILE A 31 -8.92 -11.01 2.45
CA ILE A 31 -9.79 -10.37 3.45
C ILE A 31 -11.25 -10.82 3.26
N ALA A 32 -11.74 -10.86 2.02
CA ALA A 32 -13.08 -11.31 1.70
C ALA A 32 -13.30 -12.80 2.04
N GLY A 33 -12.24 -13.60 2.00
CA GLY A 33 -12.24 -15.01 2.39
C GLY A 33 -11.99 -15.27 3.87
N SER A 34 -11.73 -14.25 4.69
CA SER A 34 -11.42 -14.43 6.11
C SER A 34 -12.61 -15.03 6.85
N LEU A 35 -12.38 -16.14 7.55
CA LEU A 35 -13.39 -16.80 8.39
C LEU A 35 -13.66 -16.01 9.69
N GLY A 36 -12.71 -15.17 10.08
CA GLY A 36 -12.75 -14.35 11.28
C GLY A 36 -13.37 -12.98 11.05
N ARG A 37 -13.41 -12.18 12.11
CA ARG A 37 -13.76 -10.75 11.97
C ARG A 37 -12.56 -9.99 11.44
N VAL A 38 -12.83 -9.06 10.52
CA VAL A 38 -11.85 -8.07 10.08
C VAL A 38 -11.91 -6.89 11.04
N ALA A 39 -10.80 -6.58 11.70
CA ALA A 39 -10.65 -5.42 12.56
C ALA A 39 -9.81 -4.34 11.86
N PHE A 40 -10.05 -3.07 12.19
CA PHE A 40 -9.28 -1.96 11.62
C PHE A 40 -8.71 -1.09 12.73
N THR A 41 -7.45 -0.70 12.59
CA THR A 41 -6.82 0.33 13.42
C THR A 41 -6.55 1.54 12.56
N SER A 42 -6.93 2.72 13.05
CA SER A 42 -6.57 3.98 12.43
C SER A 42 -5.59 4.72 13.31
N ASP A 43 -4.42 5.03 12.77
CA ASP A 43 -3.48 5.97 13.38
C ASP A 43 -3.68 7.34 12.73
N ILE A 44 -3.86 8.37 13.55
CA ILE A 44 -4.14 9.75 13.11
C ILE A 44 -3.17 10.67 13.81
N TRP A 45 -2.43 11.43 13.02
CA TRP A 45 -1.47 12.40 13.56
C TRP A 45 -1.38 13.61 12.63
N SER A 46 -0.88 14.71 13.17
CA SER A 46 -0.52 15.89 12.39
C SER A 46 0.98 16.12 12.48
N ARG A 47 1.57 16.69 11.42
CA ARG A 47 2.93 17.21 11.46
C ARG A 47 2.93 18.65 11.99
N GLN A 48 4.11 19.15 12.35
CA GLN A 48 4.28 20.53 12.87
C GLN A 48 3.78 21.61 11.90
N ASN A 49 3.76 21.33 10.59
CA ASN A 49 3.20 22.21 9.57
C ASN A 49 1.67 22.12 9.46
N LEU A 50 0.98 21.56 10.47
CA LEU A 50 -0.46 21.35 10.53
C LEU A 50 -1.04 20.48 9.41
N GLN A 51 -0.21 19.68 8.75
CA GLN A 51 -0.67 18.69 7.80
C GLN A 51 -1.13 17.44 8.54
N SER A 52 -2.39 17.06 8.36
CA SER A 52 -2.99 15.86 8.96
C SER A 52 -2.76 14.62 8.10
N TYR A 53 -2.55 13.49 8.77
CA TYR A 53 -2.36 12.17 8.18
C TYR A 53 -3.27 11.17 8.90
N MET A 54 -3.69 10.16 8.14
CA MET A 54 -4.45 9.03 8.66
C MET A 54 -3.93 7.76 7.97
N ALA A 55 -3.45 6.80 8.76
CA ALA A 55 -3.13 5.47 8.28
C ALA A 55 -4.18 4.49 8.79
N VAL A 56 -4.68 3.63 7.90
CA VAL A 56 -5.63 2.58 8.23
C VAL A 56 -4.98 1.23 7.96
N THR A 57 -5.01 0.35 8.96
CA THR A 57 -4.49 -1.02 8.87
C THR A 57 -5.62 -2.00 9.16
N ALA A 58 -5.80 -2.98 8.26
CA ALA A 58 -6.73 -4.08 8.45
C ALA A 58 -6.01 -5.26 9.12
N HIS A 59 -6.65 -5.87 10.11
CA HIS A 59 -6.21 -7.09 10.80
C HIS A 59 -7.25 -8.18 10.54
N TYR A 60 -6.82 -9.29 9.95
CA TYR A 60 -7.68 -10.41 9.57
C TYR A 60 -6.92 -11.74 9.72
N LEU A 61 -7.67 -12.84 9.87
CA LEU A 61 -7.15 -14.22 10.02
C LEU A 61 -7.45 -15.06 8.80
#